data_AF-A0A2V8P1Z4-F1
#
_entry.id   AF-A0A2V8P1Z4-F1
#
_cell.length_a   1.000
_cell.length_b   1.000
_cell.length_c   1.000
_cell.angle_alpha   90.00
_cell.angle_beta   90.00
_cell.angle_gamma   90.00
#
_symmetry.space_group_name_H-M   'P 1'
#
loop_
_entity.id
_entity.type
_entity.pdbx_description
1 polymer ?
#
loop_
_entity_poly.entity_id
_entity_poly.type
_entity_poly.pdbx_seq_one_letter_code
_entity_poly.pdbx_strand_id
1 'polypeptide(L)'
;MKRVLLTFSLLLLPSFGLTQSPATKLPAKVPNQPRFEIRVKSFIDLYFYVYKLSSGDNKLPNIDGFAQSVEAARQTPLYPTLIDLLLFNCENAADAERTFSKFPETYKTRQGSVIPLRDRAVHLARSLAVIEKPFLEGIWPQHRDSIQKAAASVAQTLEPKEQECFDYLIRHLGMEAAHYVVPIYLVAEMPWPAALTATGKESGHGVCVVNVGASQGPDLFAAILHEAIHALDAETGGSGNVLIEFQNQLLKNGFTKEDFVVRNAPHFLVFIQSIETVRRFLDSSYQPYNEGVFARPGLQPLISVEKPIWTAYLDGKISRAEALNQMVAAFVKGREKE
;
A
#
# COMPACT_ATOMS: atom_id res chain seq x y z
N MET A 1 -73.32 29.95 -17.02
CA MET A 1 -72.66 29.34 -18.20
C MET A 1 -71.60 28.36 -17.72
N LYS A 2 -71.65 27.11 -18.22
CA LYS A 2 -70.65 26.00 -18.19
C LYS A 2 -70.30 25.43 -16.79
N ARG A 3 -70.78 24.27 -16.34
CA ARG A 3 -70.62 22.84 -16.76
C ARG A 3 -69.15 22.34 -16.74
N VAL A 4 -68.83 21.41 -15.81
CA VAL A 4 -68.45 19.98 -16.07
C VAL A 4 -66.92 19.83 -16.36
N LEU A 5 -66.11 18.82 -15.98
CA LEU A 5 -66.23 17.36 -15.85
C LEU A 5 -65.12 16.82 -14.92
N LEU A 6 -65.45 15.80 -14.13
CA LEU A 6 -64.56 14.88 -13.43
C LEU A 6 -63.96 13.90 -14.46
N THR A 7 -62.64 13.68 -14.52
CA THR A 7 -62.11 12.54 -15.30
C THR A 7 -61.00 11.80 -14.57
N PHE A 8 -61.31 10.56 -14.24
CA PHE A 8 -60.41 9.46 -13.92
C PHE A 8 -59.40 9.23 -15.06
N SER A 9 -58.15 8.90 -14.73
CA SER A 9 -57.32 8.05 -15.59
C SER A 9 -56.38 7.19 -14.74
N LEU A 10 -56.60 5.89 -14.90
CA LEU A 10 -55.84 4.76 -14.40
C LEU A 10 -54.61 4.51 -15.32
N LEU A 11 -53.57 3.90 -14.73
CA LEU A 11 -52.57 3.00 -15.35
C LEU A 11 -51.48 3.62 -16.24
N LEU A 12 -50.22 3.55 -15.76
CA LEU A 12 -49.22 2.53 -16.18
C LEU A 12 -47.91 2.77 -15.41
N LEU A 13 -47.57 1.86 -14.50
CA LEU A 13 -46.25 1.76 -13.87
C LEU A 13 -45.27 1.22 -14.92
N PRO A 14 -44.14 1.88 -15.23
CA PRO A 14 -43.04 1.20 -15.90
C PRO A 14 -42.42 0.22 -14.90
N SER A 15 -42.59 -1.06 -15.17
CA SER A 15 -41.77 -2.12 -14.59
C SER A 15 -40.31 -1.82 -14.96
N PHE A 16 -39.55 -1.25 -14.03
CA PHE A 16 -38.10 -1.25 -14.14
C PHE A 16 -37.64 -2.70 -13.99
N GLY A 17 -37.48 -3.36 -15.14
CA GLY A 17 -36.73 -4.59 -15.21
C GLY A 17 -35.33 -4.31 -14.66
N LEU A 18 -34.98 -4.99 -13.58
CA LEU A 18 -33.60 -5.16 -13.15
C LEU A 18 -32.86 -5.84 -14.30
N THR A 19 -32.24 -5.05 -15.17
CA THR A 19 -31.18 -5.54 -16.06
C THR A 19 -30.06 -6.00 -15.15
N GLN A 20 -30.00 -7.30 -14.88
CA GLN A 20 -28.78 -7.96 -14.41
C GLN A 20 -27.68 -7.60 -15.41
N SER A 21 -26.73 -6.77 -14.99
CA SER A 21 -25.50 -6.57 -15.74
C SER A 21 -24.93 -7.97 -16.06
N PRO A 22 -24.63 -8.28 -17.33
CA PRO A 22 -24.05 -9.56 -17.68
C PRO A 22 -22.78 -9.72 -16.87
N ALA A 23 -22.69 -10.81 -16.11
CA ALA A 23 -21.50 -11.19 -15.39
C ALA A 23 -20.33 -11.15 -16.37
N THR A 24 -19.44 -10.17 -16.20
CA THR A 24 -18.22 -10.04 -16.98
C THR A 24 -17.50 -11.38 -16.86
N LYS A 25 -17.38 -12.12 -17.96
CA LYS A 25 -16.62 -13.36 -17.98
C LYS A 25 -15.20 -13.00 -17.56
N LEU A 26 -14.82 -13.42 -16.35
CA LEU A 26 -13.45 -13.30 -15.87
C LEU A 26 -12.51 -13.88 -16.96
N PRO A 27 -11.46 -13.17 -17.34
CA PRO A 27 -10.50 -13.68 -18.31
C PRO A 27 -9.98 -15.05 -17.87
N ALA A 28 -9.78 -15.94 -18.83
CA ALA A 28 -9.33 -17.30 -18.56
C ALA A 28 -8.04 -17.28 -17.72
N LYS A 29 -8.06 -18.00 -16.59
CA LYS A 29 -6.93 -18.13 -15.66
C LYS A 29 -5.72 -18.67 -16.44
N VAL A 30 -4.69 -17.86 -16.63
CA VAL A 30 -3.39 -18.34 -17.11
C VAL A 30 -2.75 -19.09 -15.95
N PRO A 31 -2.62 -20.43 -16.01
CA PRO A 31 -2.07 -21.19 -14.89
C PRO A 31 -0.58 -20.87 -14.73
N ASN A 32 -0.13 -20.71 -13.48
CA ASN A 32 1.28 -20.71 -13.06
C ASN A 32 2.16 -19.51 -13.45
N GLN A 33 1.59 -18.33 -13.71
CA GLN A 33 2.41 -17.11 -13.77
C GLN A 33 2.62 -16.55 -12.35
N PRO A 34 3.86 -16.22 -11.94
CA PRO A 34 4.10 -15.53 -10.67
C PRO A 34 3.37 -14.17 -10.66
N ARG A 35 2.72 -13.89 -9.55
CA ARG A 35 2.04 -12.67 -9.14
C ARG A 35 2.92 -11.76 -8.31
N PHE A 36 3.91 -12.32 -7.63
CA PHE A 36 4.90 -11.56 -6.88
C PHE A 36 6.28 -11.76 -7.51
N GLU A 37 6.96 -10.65 -7.79
CA GLU A 37 8.34 -10.69 -8.27
C GLU A 37 9.26 -10.14 -7.18
N ILE A 38 9.88 -11.05 -6.44
CA ILE A 38 10.83 -10.71 -5.38
C ILE A 38 12.14 -10.23 -6.01
N ARG A 39 12.55 -9.00 -5.68
CA ARG A 39 13.75 -8.34 -6.20
C ARG A 39 14.67 -7.92 -5.06
N VAL A 40 15.97 -7.94 -5.34
CA VAL A 40 17.02 -7.51 -4.41
C VAL A 40 18.00 -6.63 -5.17
N LYS A 41 18.20 -5.40 -4.69
CA LYS A 41 19.18 -4.45 -5.24
C LYS A 41 19.91 -3.76 -4.10
N SER A 42 21.24 -3.87 -4.08
CA SER A 42 22.07 -3.27 -3.04
C SER A 42 21.94 -1.75 -2.98
N PHE A 43 21.74 -1.09 -4.12
CA PHE A 43 21.58 0.35 -4.16
C PHE A 43 20.25 0.82 -3.56
N ILE A 44 19.16 0.06 -3.76
CA ILE A 44 17.87 0.32 -3.11
C ILE A 44 18.00 0.14 -1.60
N ASP A 45 18.70 -0.91 -1.16
CA ASP A 45 18.97 -1.15 0.25
C ASP A 45 19.81 -0.03 0.89
N LEU A 46 20.88 0.42 0.24
CA LEU A 46 21.68 1.59 0.65
C LEU A 46 20.82 2.84 0.81
N TYR A 47 19.97 3.13 -0.17
CA TYR A 47 19.09 4.30 -0.15
C TYR A 47 18.16 4.27 1.07
N PHE A 48 17.46 3.16 1.31
CA PHE A 48 16.56 3.03 2.45
C PHE A 48 17.28 2.99 3.80
N TYR A 49 18.48 2.42 3.85
CA TYR A 49 19.32 2.43 5.04
C TYR A 49 19.72 3.86 5.44
N VAL A 50 20.14 4.69 4.47
CA VAL A 50 20.45 6.11 4.75
C VAL A 50 19.22 6.86 5.25
N TYR A 51 18.03 6.62 4.69
CA TYR A 51 16.79 7.22 5.18
C TYR A 51 16.38 6.73 6.57
N LYS A 52 16.66 5.46 6.89
CA LYS A 52 16.46 4.92 8.24
C LYS A 52 17.30 5.70 9.24
N LEU A 53 18.58 5.92 8.94
CA LEU A 53 19.49 6.70 9.77
C LEU A 53 19.10 8.19 9.82
N SER A 54 18.53 8.76 8.76
CA SER A 54 18.10 10.16 8.75
C SER A 54 16.85 10.44 9.57
N SER A 55 15.99 9.42 9.77
CA SER A 55 14.71 9.53 10.48
C SER A 55 14.78 9.39 12.00
N GLY A 56 15.94 9.12 12.59
CA GLY A 56 16.09 8.91 14.03
C GLY A 56 17.49 9.19 14.55
N ASP A 57 17.70 8.95 15.84
CA ASP A 57 18.95 9.24 16.54
C ASP A 57 19.92 8.04 16.56
N ASN A 58 19.86 7.21 15.50
CA ASN A 58 20.70 6.03 15.40
C ASN A 58 22.18 6.43 15.34
N LYS A 59 23.04 5.66 16.01
CA LYS A 59 24.49 5.83 15.88
C LYS A 59 24.89 5.58 14.42
N LEU A 60 25.53 6.56 13.81
CA LEU A 60 25.98 6.45 12.44
C LEU A 60 27.16 5.46 12.32
N PRO A 61 27.25 4.69 11.22
CA PRO A 61 28.45 3.92 10.90
C PRO A 61 29.67 4.82 10.87
N ASN A 62 30.79 4.33 11.40
CA ASN A 62 32.07 5.04 11.34
C ASN A 62 32.72 4.85 9.96
N ILE A 63 32.09 5.40 8.94
CA ILE A 63 32.50 5.37 7.53
C ILE A 63 32.51 6.79 7.01
N ASP A 64 33.61 7.20 6.37
CA ASP A 64 33.74 8.54 5.79
C ASP A 64 32.61 8.80 4.77
N GLY A 65 31.92 9.93 4.89
CA GLY A 65 30.82 10.31 4.01
C GLY A 65 29.41 9.91 4.49
N PHE A 66 29.28 9.03 5.50
CA PHE A 66 27.96 8.57 5.95
C PHE A 66 27.14 9.69 6.59
N ALA A 67 27.76 10.51 7.44
CA ALA A 67 27.07 11.64 8.08
C ALA A 67 26.55 12.65 7.06
N GLN A 68 27.35 12.93 6.02
CA GLN A 68 26.96 13.81 4.92
C GLN A 68 25.79 13.23 4.12
N SER A 69 25.79 11.92 3.86
CA SER A 69 24.70 11.24 3.15
C SER A 69 23.40 11.26 3.93
N VAL A 70 23.48 11.02 5.24
CA VAL A 70 22.33 11.09 6.15
C VAL A 70 21.76 12.51 6.22
N GLU A 71 22.62 13.53 6.26
CA GLU A 71 22.16 14.92 6.24
C GLU A 71 21.52 15.30 4.89
N ALA A 72 22.09 14.86 3.76
CA ALA A 72 21.48 15.05 2.45
C ALA A 72 20.09 14.39 2.35
N ALA A 73 19.91 13.22 2.96
CA ALA A 73 18.61 12.56 3.06
C ALA A 73 17.61 13.32 3.94
N ARG A 74 18.03 13.93 5.07
CA ARG A 74 17.14 14.81 5.87
C ARG A 74 16.63 15.99 5.07
N GLN A 75 17.48 16.55 4.20
CA GLN A 75 17.13 17.69 3.37
C GLN A 75 16.25 17.30 2.17
N THR A 76 16.22 16.02 1.81
CA THR A 76 15.47 15.47 0.67
C THR A 76 14.37 14.54 1.18
N PRO A 77 13.16 15.03 1.47
CA PRO A 77 12.15 14.18 2.10
C PRO A 77 11.83 12.97 1.24
N LEU A 78 11.66 11.80 1.87
CA LEU A 78 11.21 10.59 1.18
C LEU A 78 9.78 10.85 0.68
N TYR A 79 9.62 10.97 -0.64
CA TYR A 79 8.32 11.12 -1.28
C TYR A 79 8.02 9.85 -2.07
N PRO A 80 7.11 8.99 -1.56
CA PRO A 80 6.68 7.75 -2.22
C PRO A 80 6.26 7.89 -3.69
N THR A 81 5.98 9.12 -4.14
CA THR A 81 5.42 9.44 -5.45
C THR A 81 6.39 10.10 -6.43
N LEU A 82 7.62 10.46 -6.05
CA LEU A 82 8.52 11.26 -6.91
C LEU A 82 9.90 10.64 -7.13
N ILE A 83 10.54 10.21 -6.05
CA ILE A 83 11.93 9.75 -6.12
C ILE A 83 11.98 8.25 -6.39
N ASP A 84 11.01 7.53 -5.84
CA ASP A 84 11.16 6.09 -5.63
C ASP A 84 11.00 5.27 -6.92
N LEU A 85 10.14 5.67 -7.87
CA LEU A 85 9.99 4.87 -9.09
C LEU A 85 11.17 4.93 -10.06
N LEU A 86 11.77 6.11 -10.23
CA LEU A 86 12.96 6.19 -11.07
C LEU A 86 14.18 5.57 -10.36
N LEU A 87 14.20 5.61 -9.02
CA LEU A 87 15.22 4.94 -8.22
C LEU A 87 15.25 3.42 -8.49
N PHE A 88 14.10 2.76 -8.64
CA PHE A 88 14.08 1.30 -8.93
C PHE A 88 14.73 0.92 -10.26
N ASN A 89 14.90 1.87 -11.18
CA ASN A 89 15.63 1.68 -12.44
C ASN A 89 17.14 2.00 -12.34
N CYS A 90 17.60 2.50 -11.20
CA CYS A 90 19.00 2.81 -10.96
C CYS A 90 19.72 1.58 -10.37
N GLU A 91 20.89 1.24 -10.91
CA GLU A 91 21.71 0.16 -10.37
C GLU A 91 22.73 0.64 -9.32
N ASN A 92 23.04 1.93 -9.32
CA ASN A 92 24.06 2.55 -8.47
C ASN A 92 23.84 4.06 -8.30
N ALA A 93 24.68 4.71 -7.49
CA ALA A 93 24.56 6.14 -7.20
C ALA A 93 24.80 7.05 -8.43
N ALA A 94 25.64 6.63 -9.38
CA ALA A 94 25.87 7.39 -10.61
C ALA A 94 24.64 7.38 -11.53
N ASP A 95 23.91 6.27 -11.58
CA ASP A 95 22.62 6.18 -12.30
C ASP A 95 21.57 7.08 -11.64
N ALA A 96 21.54 7.09 -10.30
CA ALA A 96 20.66 7.95 -9.53
C ALA A 96 20.97 9.44 -9.79
N GLU A 97 22.23 9.85 -9.82
CA GLU A 97 22.59 11.24 -10.13
C GLU A 97 22.09 11.67 -11.52
N ARG A 98 22.33 10.84 -12.55
CA ARG A 98 21.85 11.11 -13.92
C ARG A 98 20.32 11.19 -13.98
N THR A 99 19.64 10.35 -13.21
CA THR A 99 18.18 10.30 -13.12
C THR A 99 17.63 11.54 -12.41
N PHE A 100 18.15 11.86 -11.23
CA PHE A 100 17.73 12.99 -10.42
C PHE A 100 18.02 14.34 -11.07
N SER A 101 19.05 14.42 -11.92
CA SER A 101 19.33 15.61 -12.74
C SER A 101 18.18 15.98 -13.69
N LYS A 102 17.28 15.03 -13.98
CA LYS A 102 16.10 15.24 -14.83
C LYS A 102 14.85 15.66 -14.04
N PHE A 103 14.90 15.70 -12.71
CA PHE A 103 13.74 16.12 -11.91
C PHE A 103 13.36 17.58 -12.16
N PRO A 104 12.12 17.99 -11.85
CA PRO A 104 11.75 19.39 -11.76
C PRO A 104 12.66 20.14 -10.77
N GLU A 105 12.97 21.40 -11.07
CA GLU A 105 13.80 22.24 -10.19
C GLU A 105 13.23 22.34 -8.78
N THR A 106 11.90 22.45 -8.69
CA THR A 106 11.21 22.56 -7.42
C THR A 106 10.04 21.59 -7.30
N TYR A 107 9.65 21.31 -6.06
CA TYR A 107 8.44 20.56 -5.74
C TYR A 107 7.63 21.27 -4.66
N LYS A 108 6.30 21.34 -4.86
CA LYS A 108 5.37 21.89 -3.88
C LYS A 108 4.77 20.76 -3.04
N THR A 109 5.04 20.78 -1.74
CA THR A 109 4.50 19.79 -0.80
C THR A 109 2.99 19.95 -0.63
N ARG A 110 2.33 18.96 -0.03
CA ARG A 110 0.89 19.04 0.30
C ARG A 110 0.58 20.22 1.24
N GLN A 111 1.53 20.59 2.10
CA GLN A 111 1.43 21.75 2.99
C GLN A 111 1.72 23.09 2.28
N GLY A 112 2.03 23.06 0.98
CA GLY A 112 2.28 24.24 0.16
C GLY A 112 3.73 24.74 0.15
N SER A 113 4.63 24.14 0.92
CA SER A 113 6.05 24.49 0.93
C SER A 113 6.70 24.14 -0.40
N VAL A 114 7.60 25.01 -0.89
CA VAL A 114 8.37 24.77 -2.11
C VAL A 114 9.78 24.34 -1.73
N ILE A 115 10.25 23.21 -2.26
CA ILE A 115 11.60 22.69 -2.04
C ILE A 115 12.38 22.67 -3.37
N PRO A 116 13.71 22.93 -3.37
CA PRO A 116 14.56 22.75 -4.55
C PRO A 116 14.85 21.26 -4.76
N LEU A 117 13.91 20.55 -5.42
CA LEU A 117 13.92 19.09 -5.53
C LEU A 117 15.14 18.57 -6.30
N ARG A 118 15.39 19.08 -7.52
CA ARG A 118 16.49 18.59 -8.37
C ARG A 118 17.83 18.70 -7.66
N ASP A 119 18.15 19.88 -7.14
CA ASP A 119 19.45 20.13 -6.50
C ASP A 119 19.67 19.24 -5.27
N ARG A 120 18.65 19.10 -4.43
CA ARG A 120 18.69 18.24 -3.24
C ARG A 120 18.82 16.77 -3.59
N ALA A 121 18.07 16.30 -4.57
CA ALA A 121 18.15 14.91 -5.03
C ALA A 121 19.53 14.61 -5.66
N VAL A 122 20.04 15.48 -6.53
CA VAL A 122 21.39 15.35 -7.11
C VAL A 122 22.46 15.34 -6.01
N HIS A 123 22.34 16.23 -5.01
CA HIS A 123 23.24 16.24 -3.87
C HIS A 123 23.19 14.92 -3.08
N LEU A 124 21.99 14.38 -2.83
CA LEU A 124 21.81 13.07 -2.21
C LEU A 124 22.51 11.98 -3.03
N ALA A 125 22.26 11.86 -4.33
CA ALA A 125 22.91 10.84 -5.17
C ALA A 125 24.45 10.93 -5.13
N ARG A 126 25.01 12.15 -5.18
CA ARG A 126 26.46 12.36 -5.05
C ARG A 126 27.00 11.92 -3.69
N SER A 127 26.26 12.21 -2.62
CA SER A 127 26.65 11.76 -1.27
C SER A 127 26.61 10.22 -1.16
N LEU A 128 25.58 9.58 -1.73
CA LEU A 128 25.50 8.12 -1.81
C LEU A 128 26.67 7.51 -2.57
N ALA A 129 27.13 8.15 -3.66
CA ALA A 129 28.28 7.67 -4.44
C ALA A 129 29.58 7.60 -3.60
N VAL A 130 29.74 8.48 -2.61
CA VAL A 130 30.90 8.46 -1.69
C VAL A 130 30.87 7.21 -0.81
N ILE A 131 29.68 6.79 -0.36
CA ILE A 131 29.52 5.69 0.60
C ILE A 131 29.12 4.36 -0.03
N GLU A 132 28.83 4.31 -1.32
CA GLU A 132 28.35 3.10 -2.01
C GLU A 132 29.35 1.95 -1.89
N LYS A 133 30.61 2.19 -2.23
CA LYS A 133 31.67 1.17 -2.11
C LYS A 133 31.86 0.67 -0.67
N PRO A 134 32.10 1.52 0.35
CA PRO A 134 32.29 1.03 1.72
C PRO A 134 31.01 0.39 2.29
N PHE A 135 29.81 0.80 1.86
CA PHE A 135 28.58 0.09 2.18
C PHE A 135 28.58 -1.34 1.60
N LEU A 136 28.90 -1.49 0.31
CA LEU A 136 28.96 -2.79 -0.37
C LEU A 136 29.96 -3.76 0.27
N GLU A 137 31.08 -3.23 0.78
CA GLU A 137 32.14 -4.02 1.40
C GLU A 137 31.87 -4.32 2.88
N GLY A 138 31.31 -3.36 3.64
CA GLY A 138 31.22 -3.45 5.10
C GLY A 138 29.85 -3.81 5.69
N ILE A 139 28.76 -3.37 5.04
CA ILE A 139 27.39 -3.46 5.59
C ILE A 139 26.53 -4.42 4.74
N TRP A 140 26.59 -4.27 3.42
CA TRP A 140 25.78 -5.03 2.48
C TRP A 140 25.84 -6.56 2.67
N PRO A 141 26.98 -7.21 2.99
CA PRO A 141 26.99 -8.66 3.19
C PRO A 141 25.99 -9.12 4.27
N GLN A 142 25.90 -8.41 5.40
CA GLN A 142 24.99 -8.77 6.49
C GLN A 142 23.53 -8.48 6.13
N HIS A 143 23.28 -7.37 5.43
CA HIS A 143 21.96 -7.01 4.93
C HIS A 143 21.47 -8.04 3.91
N ARG A 144 22.31 -8.40 2.94
CA ARG A 144 22.04 -9.42 1.93
C ARG A 144 21.73 -10.76 2.56
N ASP A 145 22.48 -11.19 3.58
CA ASP A 145 22.21 -12.46 4.27
C ASP A 145 20.83 -12.46 4.94
N SER A 146 20.42 -11.33 5.53
CA SER A 146 19.09 -11.16 6.13
C SER A 146 17.98 -11.20 5.07
N ILE A 147 18.20 -10.51 3.94
CA ILE A 147 17.28 -10.50 2.79
C ILE A 147 17.16 -11.90 2.18
N GLN A 148 18.26 -12.65 2.02
CA GLN A 148 18.25 -13.99 1.46
C GLN A 148 17.49 -14.98 2.35
N LYS A 149 17.62 -14.86 3.69
CA LYS A 149 16.81 -15.66 4.63
C LYS A 149 15.32 -15.34 4.49
N ALA A 150 14.98 -14.07 4.38
CA ALA A 150 13.59 -13.64 4.18
C ALA A 150 13.03 -14.13 2.83
N ALA A 151 13.80 -13.99 1.74
CA ALA A 151 13.44 -14.50 0.42
C ALA A 151 13.25 -16.02 0.43
N ALA A 152 14.11 -16.78 1.12
CA ALA A 152 13.94 -18.22 1.28
C ALA A 152 12.65 -18.57 2.05
N SER A 153 12.29 -17.80 3.07
CA SER A 153 11.01 -17.94 3.79
C SER A 153 9.81 -17.67 2.87
N VAL A 154 9.88 -16.62 2.04
CA VAL A 154 8.86 -16.31 1.02
C VAL A 154 8.71 -17.48 0.04
N ALA A 155 9.82 -18.00 -0.49
CA ALA A 155 9.80 -19.13 -1.42
C ALA A 155 9.25 -20.41 -0.79
N GLN A 156 9.51 -20.65 0.49
CA GLN A 156 9.03 -21.83 1.20
C GLN A 156 7.55 -21.75 1.56
N THR A 157 7.05 -20.57 1.94
CA THR A 157 5.72 -20.43 2.55
C THR A 157 4.71 -19.71 1.66
N LEU A 158 5.09 -18.57 1.06
CA LEU A 158 4.18 -17.74 0.29
C LEU A 158 4.05 -18.21 -1.17
N GLU A 159 5.17 -18.46 -1.87
CA GLU A 159 5.15 -18.85 -3.29
C GLU A 159 4.23 -20.05 -3.60
N PRO A 160 4.20 -21.15 -2.80
CA PRO A 160 3.30 -22.27 -3.05
C PRO A 160 1.81 -21.93 -2.95
N LYS A 161 1.49 -20.80 -2.31
CA LYS A 161 0.13 -20.31 -2.02
C LYS A 161 -0.15 -18.96 -2.66
N GLU A 162 0.77 -18.47 -3.47
CA GLU A 162 0.76 -17.13 -4.02
C GLU A 162 -0.49 -16.84 -4.84
N GLN A 163 -0.83 -17.74 -5.77
CA GLN A 163 -2.02 -17.55 -6.61
C GLN A 163 -3.30 -17.58 -5.79
N GLU A 164 -3.38 -18.39 -4.73
CA GLU A 164 -4.55 -18.48 -3.84
C GLU A 164 -4.70 -17.20 -3.04
N CYS A 165 -3.60 -16.69 -2.46
CA CYS A 165 -3.55 -15.40 -1.78
C CYS A 165 -3.94 -14.25 -2.73
N PHE A 166 -3.35 -14.18 -3.92
CA PHE A 166 -3.61 -13.13 -4.89
C PHE A 166 -5.07 -13.15 -5.39
N ASP A 167 -5.58 -14.33 -5.76
CA ASP A 167 -6.98 -14.52 -6.15
C ASP A 167 -7.94 -14.09 -5.03
N TYR A 168 -7.57 -14.35 -3.76
CA TYR A 168 -8.34 -13.95 -2.60
C TYR A 168 -8.37 -12.43 -2.44
N LEU A 169 -7.22 -11.75 -2.59
CA LEU A 169 -7.14 -10.28 -2.53
C LEU A 169 -8.02 -9.63 -3.61
N ILE A 170 -7.78 -9.98 -4.89
CA ILE A 170 -8.46 -9.32 -6.01
C ILE A 170 -9.98 -9.53 -5.96
N ARG A 171 -10.43 -10.71 -5.55
CA ARG A 171 -11.86 -11.04 -5.46
C ARG A 171 -12.57 -10.22 -4.38
N HIS A 172 -12.02 -10.18 -3.18
CA HIS A 172 -12.72 -9.56 -2.04
C HIS A 172 -12.60 -8.03 -2.06
N LEU A 173 -11.51 -7.50 -2.61
CA LEU A 173 -11.32 -6.07 -2.76
C LEU A 173 -11.95 -5.52 -4.05
N GLY A 174 -12.32 -6.39 -5.01
CA GLY A 174 -12.81 -5.97 -6.33
C GLY A 174 -11.73 -5.31 -7.19
N MET A 175 -10.48 -5.74 -7.04
CA MET A 175 -9.31 -5.21 -7.75
C MET A 175 -8.90 -6.17 -8.87
N GLU A 176 -9.75 -6.32 -9.90
CA GLU A 176 -9.48 -7.26 -11.00
C GLU A 176 -8.29 -6.82 -11.86
N ALA A 177 -7.10 -7.33 -11.52
CA ALA A 177 -5.86 -7.10 -12.27
C ALA A 177 -5.19 -8.45 -12.61
N ALA A 178 -5.89 -9.27 -13.40
CA ALA A 178 -5.54 -10.68 -13.63
C ALA A 178 -4.18 -10.93 -14.33
N HIS A 179 -3.51 -9.88 -14.81
CA HIS A 179 -2.20 -9.97 -15.47
C HIS A 179 -1.09 -9.22 -14.73
N TYR A 180 -1.42 -8.52 -13.66
CA TYR A 180 -0.43 -7.73 -12.94
C TYR A 180 0.50 -8.64 -12.12
N VAL A 181 1.80 -8.34 -12.20
CA VAL A 181 2.85 -8.93 -11.37
C VAL A 181 3.38 -7.81 -10.50
N VAL A 182 3.27 -7.96 -9.18
CA VAL A 182 3.67 -6.95 -8.21
C VAL A 182 5.18 -7.08 -7.97
N PRO A 183 5.99 -6.08 -8.34
CA PRO A 183 7.41 -6.08 -8.01
C PRO A 183 7.59 -5.71 -6.53
N ILE A 184 8.32 -6.55 -5.79
CA ILE A 184 8.57 -6.40 -4.36
C ILE A 184 10.07 -6.39 -4.12
N TYR A 185 10.59 -5.25 -3.67
CA TYR A 185 11.97 -5.12 -3.21
C TYR A 185 12.05 -5.46 -1.73
N LEU A 186 12.88 -6.44 -1.39
CA LEU A 186 13.25 -6.70 -0.01
C LEU A 186 14.48 -5.87 0.36
N VAL A 187 14.39 -5.14 1.46
CA VAL A 187 15.49 -4.36 2.04
C VAL A 187 15.70 -4.79 3.49
N ALA A 188 16.93 -4.73 3.98
CA ALA A 188 17.28 -5.14 5.34
C ALA A 188 16.80 -4.12 6.37
N GLU A 189 16.85 -2.84 6.03
CA GLU A 189 16.46 -1.75 6.92
C GLU A 189 15.80 -0.60 6.14
N MET A 190 14.77 -0.01 6.72
CA MET A 190 14.11 1.20 6.20
C MET A 190 13.41 1.96 7.33
N PRO A 191 13.13 3.28 7.18
CA PRO A 191 12.40 4.05 8.18
C PRO A 191 10.98 3.50 8.42
N TRP A 192 10.36 3.89 9.54
CA TRP A 192 8.93 3.61 9.76
C TRP A 192 8.10 4.21 8.61
N PRO A 193 7.12 3.51 8.01
CA PRO A 193 6.39 2.35 8.53
C PRO A 193 6.96 0.96 8.21
N ALA A 194 8.21 0.85 7.76
CA ALA A 194 8.89 -0.42 7.49
C ALA A 194 8.32 -1.25 6.32
N ALA A 195 7.37 -0.71 5.57
CA ALA A 195 7.00 -1.13 4.23
C ALA A 195 6.39 0.07 3.50
N LEU A 196 6.48 0.11 2.18
CA LEU A 196 5.77 1.12 1.38
C LEU A 196 5.52 0.62 -0.04
N THR A 197 4.58 1.29 -0.70
CA THR A 197 4.34 1.15 -2.14
C THR A 197 4.55 2.51 -2.79
N ALA A 198 5.49 2.56 -3.73
CA ALA A 198 5.72 3.71 -4.58
C ALA A 198 4.86 3.61 -5.85
N THR A 199 4.21 4.69 -6.24
CA THR A 199 3.31 4.73 -7.40
C THR A 199 3.65 5.90 -8.31
N GLY A 200 3.50 5.68 -9.61
CA GLY A 200 3.96 6.60 -10.64
C GLY A 200 2.82 7.05 -11.48
N LYS A 201 2.66 8.35 -11.61
CA LYS A 201 1.66 8.90 -12.51
C LYS A 201 1.88 8.50 -13.97
N GLU A 202 3.14 8.28 -14.36
CA GLU A 202 3.51 7.93 -15.74
C GLU A 202 3.48 6.42 -16.02
N SER A 203 3.85 5.59 -15.04
CA SER A 203 3.82 4.13 -15.19
C SER A 203 2.46 3.51 -14.86
N GLY A 204 1.65 4.13 -14.00
CA GLY A 204 0.42 3.52 -13.45
C GLY A 204 0.69 2.37 -12.45
N HIS A 205 1.81 1.69 -12.59
CA HIS A 205 2.21 0.53 -11.80
C HIS A 205 2.79 0.90 -10.42
N GLY A 206 2.47 0.10 -9.41
CA GLY A 206 2.99 0.23 -8.03
C GLY A 206 4.16 -0.71 -7.73
N VAL A 207 5.24 -0.19 -7.14
CA VAL A 207 6.39 -0.98 -6.69
C VAL A 207 6.45 -1.02 -5.18
N CYS A 208 6.54 -2.22 -4.61
CA CYS A 208 6.54 -2.44 -3.17
C CYS A 208 7.97 -2.53 -2.64
N VAL A 209 8.19 -2.04 -1.42
CA VAL A 209 9.42 -2.19 -0.64
C VAL A 209 9.05 -2.69 0.75
N VAL A 210 9.70 -3.76 1.21
CA VAL A 210 9.43 -4.36 2.51
C VAL A 210 10.73 -4.55 3.30
N ASN A 211 10.75 -4.07 4.54
CA ASN A 211 11.89 -4.20 5.46
C ASN A 211 11.85 -5.54 6.20
N VAL A 212 12.82 -6.40 5.90
CA VAL A 212 12.92 -7.75 6.49
C VAL A 212 13.51 -7.74 7.91
N GLY A 213 14.16 -6.66 8.33
CA GLY A 213 14.62 -6.47 9.70
C GLY A 213 13.49 -6.13 10.67
N ALA A 214 12.41 -5.52 10.17
CA ALA A 214 11.24 -5.15 10.97
C ALA A 214 10.07 -6.15 10.88
N SER A 215 10.05 -7.01 9.87
CA SER A 215 8.98 -7.98 9.64
C SER A 215 9.57 -9.34 9.33
N GLN A 216 9.26 -10.34 10.17
CA GLN A 216 9.75 -11.71 10.03
C GLN A 216 8.59 -12.70 10.16
N GLY A 217 8.77 -13.91 9.60
CA GLY A 217 7.73 -14.94 9.65
C GLY A 217 6.39 -14.44 9.07
N PRO A 218 5.26 -14.71 9.74
CA PRO A 218 3.94 -14.27 9.27
C PRO A 218 3.79 -12.75 9.05
N ASP A 219 4.47 -11.91 9.83
CA ASP A 219 4.43 -10.45 9.65
C ASP A 219 5.04 -10.01 8.33
N LEU A 220 6.09 -10.70 7.86
CA LEU A 220 6.68 -10.44 6.54
C LEU A 220 5.65 -10.67 5.43
N PHE A 221 4.91 -11.78 5.49
CA PHE A 221 3.89 -12.10 4.50
C PHE A 221 2.73 -11.12 4.55
N ALA A 222 2.31 -10.71 5.75
CA ALA A 222 1.26 -9.70 5.91
C ALA A 222 1.70 -8.34 5.35
N ALA A 223 2.97 -7.95 5.52
CA ALA A 223 3.54 -6.73 4.94
C ALA A 223 3.60 -6.80 3.41
N ILE A 224 4.07 -7.91 2.84
CA ILE A 224 4.08 -8.13 1.38
C ILE A 224 2.67 -8.02 0.80
N LEU A 225 1.70 -8.71 1.41
CA LEU A 225 0.32 -8.69 0.94
C LEU A 225 -0.34 -7.31 1.15
N HIS A 226 0.02 -6.58 2.22
CA HIS A 226 -0.45 -5.21 2.46
C HIS A 226 0.00 -4.27 1.34
N GLU A 227 1.29 -4.28 1.01
CA GLU A 227 1.82 -3.44 -0.06
C GLU A 227 1.32 -3.87 -1.44
N ALA A 228 1.14 -5.17 -1.67
CA ALA A 228 0.54 -5.67 -2.90
C ALA A 228 -0.88 -5.12 -3.13
N ILE A 229 -1.68 -4.93 -2.08
CA ILE A 229 -3.01 -4.31 -2.20
C ILE A 229 -2.90 -2.85 -2.66
N HIS A 230 -1.94 -2.07 -2.15
CA HIS A 230 -1.70 -0.70 -2.63
C HIS A 230 -1.24 -0.67 -4.08
N ALA A 231 -0.39 -1.62 -4.48
CA ALA A 231 0.05 -1.73 -5.87
C ALA A 231 -1.12 -2.10 -6.80
N LEU A 232 -2.02 -2.97 -6.36
CA LEU A 232 -3.25 -3.32 -7.10
C LEU A 232 -4.25 -2.15 -7.18
N ASP A 233 -4.40 -1.37 -6.12
CA ASP A 233 -5.24 -0.16 -6.14
C ASP A 233 -4.72 0.84 -7.19
N ALA A 234 -3.41 1.05 -7.21
CA ALA A 234 -2.76 1.90 -8.21
C ALA A 234 -2.98 1.38 -9.64
N GLU A 235 -2.79 0.07 -9.85
CA GLU A 235 -2.95 -0.58 -11.15
C GLU A 235 -4.39 -0.47 -11.69
N THR A 236 -5.37 -0.66 -10.82
CA THR A 236 -6.79 -0.65 -11.20
C THR A 236 -7.39 0.75 -11.30
N GLY A 237 -6.64 1.78 -10.92
CA GLY A 237 -7.13 3.17 -10.86
C GLY A 237 -8.34 3.33 -9.94
N GLY A 238 -8.52 2.45 -8.96
CA GLY A 238 -9.66 2.43 -8.06
C GLY A 238 -10.98 1.94 -8.66
N SER A 239 -11.00 1.44 -9.90
CA SER A 239 -12.22 0.93 -10.55
C SER A 239 -12.68 -0.38 -9.89
N GLY A 240 -13.94 -0.43 -9.42
CA GLY A 240 -14.51 -1.60 -8.74
C GLY A 240 -13.96 -1.85 -7.32
N ASN A 241 -12.94 -1.09 -6.91
CA ASN A 241 -12.24 -1.25 -5.65
C ASN A 241 -13.12 -0.85 -4.44
N VAL A 242 -13.20 -1.73 -3.46
CA VAL A 242 -13.87 -1.53 -2.18
C VAL A 242 -13.31 -0.33 -1.38
N LEU A 243 -12.02 -0.01 -1.50
CA LEU A 243 -11.42 1.10 -0.75
C LEU A 243 -12.01 2.45 -1.18
N ILE A 244 -12.15 2.66 -2.49
CA ILE A 244 -12.78 3.86 -3.06
C ILE A 244 -14.28 3.87 -2.81
N GLU A 245 -14.94 2.71 -2.91
CA GLU A 245 -16.36 2.59 -2.56
C GLU A 245 -16.61 3.01 -1.11
N PHE A 246 -15.82 2.49 -0.18
CA PHE A 246 -15.94 2.79 1.24
C PHE A 246 -15.72 4.27 1.52
N GLN A 247 -14.66 4.85 0.95
CA GLN A 247 -14.40 6.28 1.05
C GLN A 247 -15.58 7.12 0.53
N ASN A 248 -16.12 6.78 -0.64
CA ASN A 248 -17.26 7.48 -1.23
C ASN A 248 -18.53 7.35 -0.39
N GLN A 249 -18.77 6.19 0.24
CA GLN A 249 -19.91 6.02 1.12
C GLN A 249 -19.77 6.88 2.39
N LEU A 250 -18.58 6.98 2.98
CA LEU A 250 -18.34 7.88 4.11
C LEU A 250 -18.62 9.34 3.72
N LEU A 251 -18.10 9.81 2.58
CA LEU A 251 -18.34 11.17 2.09
C LEU A 251 -19.85 11.45 1.86
N LYS A 252 -20.58 10.48 1.28
CA LYS A 252 -22.04 10.59 1.09
C LYS A 252 -22.82 10.69 2.40
N ASN A 253 -22.26 10.18 3.51
CA ASN A 253 -22.87 10.24 4.84
C ASN A 253 -22.37 11.44 5.68
N GLY A 254 -21.90 12.49 4.98
CA GLY A 254 -21.58 13.77 5.58
C GLY A 254 -20.22 13.83 6.26
N PHE A 255 -19.32 12.89 5.99
CA PHE A 255 -17.90 13.07 6.31
C PHE A 255 -17.20 13.90 5.23
N THR A 256 -16.08 14.51 5.60
CA THR A 256 -15.19 15.31 4.75
C THR A 256 -13.88 14.57 4.46
N LYS A 257 -13.09 15.03 3.49
CA LYS A 257 -11.80 14.39 3.16
C LYS A 257 -10.77 14.56 4.27
N GLU A 258 -10.99 15.52 5.14
CA GLU A 258 -10.15 15.89 6.27
C GLU A 258 -10.42 14.99 7.48
N ASP A 259 -11.61 14.38 7.56
CA ASP A 259 -12.00 13.52 8.67
C ASP A 259 -11.08 12.31 8.82
N PHE A 260 -10.71 12.03 10.06
CA PHE A 260 -9.83 10.92 10.41
C PHE A 260 -10.33 9.58 9.84
N VAL A 261 -11.63 9.31 9.96
CA VAL A 261 -12.26 8.07 9.47
C VAL A 261 -12.12 7.97 7.96
N VAL A 262 -12.41 9.03 7.20
CA VAL A 262 -12.31 9.02 5.73
C VAL A 262 -10.88 8.77 5.25
N ARG A 263 -9.90 9.27 6.00
CA ARG A 263 -8.47 9.11 5.67
C ARG A 263 -7.90 7.74 6.04
N ASN A 264 -8.38 7.12 7.11
CA ASN A 264 -7.75 5.94 7.68
C ASN A 264 -8.57 4.65 7.57
N ALA A 265 -9.91 4.72 7.53
CA ALA A 265 -10.74 3.52 7.48
C ALA A 265 -10.50 2.67 6.21
N PRO A 266 -10.45 3.23 4.99
CA PRO A 266 -10.09 2.43 3.81
C PRO A 266 -8.71 1.78 3.94
N HIS A 267 -7.71 2.50 4.47
CA HIS A 267 -6.37 1.93 4.67
C HIS A 267 -6.37 0.84 5.75
N PHE A 268 -7.19 0.98 6.78
CA PHE A 268 -7.33 -0.01 7.84
C PHE A 268 -7.93 -1.34 7.32
N LEU A 269 -8.81 -1.27 6.32
CA LEU A 269 -9.29 -2.46 5.62
C LEU A 269 -8.16 -3.24 4.93
N VAL A 270 -7.14 -2.56 4.40
CA VAL A 270 -5.95 -3.19 3.78
C VAL A 270 -5.21 -4.05 4.80
N PHE A 271 -5.05 -3.54 6.02
CA PHE A 271 -4.44 -4.27 7.13
C PHE A 271 -5.23 -5.54 7.49
N ILE A 272 -6.55 -5.43 7.67
CA ILE A 272 -7.38 -6.60 8.00
C ILE A 272 -7.29 -7.63 6.87
N GLN A 273 -7.43 -7.18 5.61
CA GLN A 273 -7.39 -8.07 4.45
C GLN A 273 -6.06 -8.85 4.35
N SER A 274 -4.91 -8.17 4.51
CA SER A 274 -3.61 -8.84 4.40
C SER A 274 -3.40 -9.87 5.52
N ILE A 275 -3.79 -9.53 6.75
CA ILE A 275 -3.68 -10.44 7.91
C ILE A 275 -4.60 -11.65 7.74
N GLU A 276 -5.85 -11.43 7.35
CA GLU A 276 -6.81 -12.51 7.14
C GLU A 276 -6.38 -13.43 6.00
N THR A 277 -5.67 -12.91 5.00
CA THR A 277 -5.09 -13.72 3.93
C THR A 277 -3.98 -14.62 4.47
N VAL A 278 -3.03 -14.08 5.26
CA VAL A 278 -2.00 -14.89 5.93
C VAL A 278 -2.64 -15.96 6.81
N ARG A 279 -3.62 -15.58 7.63
CA ARG A 279 -4.30 -16.49 8.56
C ARG A 279 -4.99 -17.66 7.87
N ARG A 280 -5.56 -17.43 6.69
CA ARG A 280 -6.34 -18.45 5.97
C ARG A 280 -5.48 -19.38 5.13
N PHE A 281 -4.38 -18.88 4.58
CA PHE A 281 -3.62 -19.62 3.56
C PHE A 281 -2.21 -20.01 3.99
N LEU A 282 -1.60 -19.29 4.95
CA LEU A 282 -0.17 -19.44 5.27
C LEU A 282 0.05 -19.89 6.72
N ASP A 283 -0.58 -19.23 7.70
CA ASP A 283 -0.43 -19.53 9.12
C ASP A 283 -1.69 -19.18 9.93
N SER A 284 -2.49 -20.20 10.28
CA SER A 284 -3.72 -20.03 11.05
C SER A 284 -3.53 -19.51 12.48
N SER A 285 -2.32 -19.59 13.02
CA SER A 285 -1.99 -19.13 14.38
C SER A 285 -1.63 -17.64 14.44
N TYR A 286 -1.47 -16.98 13.29
CA TYR A 286 -1.08 -15.58 13.22
C TYR A 286 -2.13 -14.63 13.82
N GLN A 287 -1.73 -13.82 14.82
CA GLN A 287 -2.60 -12.91 15.59
C GLN A 287 -1.93 -11.55 15.89
N PRO A 288 -1.72 -10.67 14.90
CA PRO A 288 -1.00 -9.40 15.08
C PRO A 288 -1.84 -8.27 15.72
N TYR A 289 -3.14 -8.51 15.97
CA TYR A 289 -4.09 -7.47 16.33
C TYR A 289 -3.89 -6.84 17.72
N ASN A 290 -2.97 -7.36 18.53
CA ASN A 290 -2.68 -6.85 19.87
C ASN A 290 -1.35 -6.05 19.94
N GLU A 291 -0.66 -5.88 18.81
CA GLU A 291 0.69 -5.31 18.76
C GLU A 291 0.82 -4.24 17.66
N GLY A 292 1.95 -3.51 17.66
CA GLY A 292 2.33 -2.60 16.59
C GLY A 292 1.31 -1.50 16.27
N VAL A 293 0.91 -1.40 15.00
CA VAL A 293 -0.09 -0.42 14.53
C VAL A 293 -1.45 -0.63 15.22
N PHE A 294 -1.82 -1.88 15.51
CA PHE A 294 -3.09 -2.21 16.14
C PHE A 294 -3.12 -1.91 17.64
N ALA A 295 -1.99 -1.66 18.29
CA ALA A 295 -1.96 -1.22 19.68
C ALA A 295 -2.15 0.30 19.84
N ARG A 296 -2.16 1.08 18.74
CA ARG A 296 -2.26 2.55 18.81
C ARG A 296 -3.65 2.98 19.27
N PRO A 297 -3.78 3.76 20.37
CA PRO A 297 -5.09 4.15 20.90
C PRO A 297 -6.00 4.84 19.89
N GLY A 298 -5.44 5.72 19.05
CA GLY A 298 -6.20 6.44 18.02
C GLY A 298 -6.77 5.57 16.91
N LEU A 299 -6.31 4.31 16.76
CA LEU A 299 -6.81 3.38 15.74
C LEU A 299 -7.82 2.37 16.31
N GLN A 300 -7.95 2.23 17.63
CA GLN A 300 -8.92 1.32 18.27
C GLN A 300 -10.36 1.48 17.78
N PRO A 301 -10.88 2.70 17.55
CA PRO A 301 -12.22 2.85 17.00
C PRO A 301 -12.40 2.16 15.65
N LEU A 302 -11.40 2.27 14.75
CA LEU A 302 -11.43 1.60 13.44
C LEU A 302 -11.35 0.08 13.61
N ILE A 303 -10.44 -0.40 14.46
CA ILE A 303 -10.25 -1.84 14.73
C ILE A 303 -11.54 -2.48 15.22
N SER A 304 -12.19 -1.86 16.21
CA SER A 304 -13.39 -2.40 16.84
C SER A 304 -14.60 -2.47 15.91
N VAL A 305 -14.66 -1.62 14.89
CA VAL A 305 -15.72 -1.60 13.89
C VAL A 305 -15.38 -2.50 12.72
N GLU A 306 -14.26 -2.25 12.04
CA GLU A 306 -13.98 -2.85 10.74
C GLU A 306 -13.60 -4.32 10.84
N LYS A 307 -12.79 -4.73 11.82
CA LYS A 307 -12.30 -6.11 11.93
C LYS A 307 -13.44 -7.14 12.00
N PRO A 308 -14.40 -7.06 12.95
CA PRO A 308 -15.46 -8.07 13.03
C PRO A 308 -16.38 -8.06 11.81
N ILE A 309 -16.70 -6.89 11.26
CA ILE A 309 -17.60 -6.75 10.11
C ILE A 309 -16.92 -7.29 8.84
N TRP A 310 -15.68 -6.90 8.57
CA TRP A 310 -14.95 -7.36 7.40
C TRP A 310 -14.69 -8.87 7.47
N THR A 311 -14.34 -9.39 8.65
CA THR A 311 -14.18 -10.84 8.85
C THR A 311 -15.48 -11.59 8.55
N ALA A 312 -16.64 -11.06 8.94
CA ALA A 312 -17.94 -11.66 8.61
C ALA A 312 -18.19 -11.69 7.09
N TYR A 313 -17.80 -10.63 6.37
CA TYR A 313 -17.83 -10.63 4.90
C TYR A 313 -16.89 -11.68 4.30
N LEU A 314 -15.65 -11.75 4.78
CA LEU A 314 -14.65 -12.71 4.34
C LEU A 314 -15.05 -14.17 4.63
N ASP A 315 -15.89 -14.39 5.63
CA ASP A 315 -16.49 -15.69 5.96
C ASP A 315 -17.76 -16.00 5.15
N GLY A 316 -18.21 -15.09 4.27
CA GLY A 316 -19.44 -15.23 3.50
C GLY A 316 -20.72 -15.11 4.31
N LYS A 317 -20.65 -14.60 5.56
CA LYS A 317 -21.81 -14.43 6.45
C LYS A 317 -22.66 -13.22 6.09
N ILE A 318 -22.05 -12.21 5.48
CA ILE A 318 -22.69 -11.01 4.95
C ILE A 318 -22.10 -10.69 3.58
N SER A 319 -22.84 -9.95 2.76
CA SER A 319 -22.35 -9.42 1.48
C SER A 319 -21.39 -8.24 1.67
N ARG A 320 -20.60 -7.92 0.64
CA ARG A 320 -19.72 -6.73 0.60
C ARG A 320 -20.51 -5.45 0.89
N ALA A 321 -21.67 -5.30 0.23
CA ALA A 321 -22.51 -4.11 0.40
C ALA A 321 -23.04 -3.98 1.84
N GLU A 322 -23.46 -5.09 2.45
CA GLU A 322 -23.87 -5.09 3.86
C GLU A 322 -22.71 -4.75 4.80
N ALA A 323 -21.51 -5.27 4.54
CA ALA A 323 -20.33 -4.95 5.35
C ALA A 323 -20.00 -3.45 5.32
N LEU A 324 -19.95 -2.84 4.13
CA LEU A 324 -19.70 -1.41 4.00
C LEU A 324 -20.79 -0.58 4.69
N ASN A 325 -22.07 -0.91 4.47
CA ASN A 325 -23.18 -0.21 5.11
C ASN A 325 -23.10 -0.29 6.64
N GLN A 326 -22.76 -1.45 7.21
CA GLN A 326 -22.61 -1.62 8.66
C GLN A 326 -21.43 -0.80 9.20
N MET A 327 -20.28 -0.79 8.53
CA MET A 327 -19.13 0.01 8.95
C MET A 327 -19.44 1.52 8.91
N VAL A 328 -20.01 2.00 7.81
CA VAL A 328 -20.40 3.41 7.66
C VAL A 328 -21.41 3.81 8.73
N ALA A 329 -22.46 3.00 8.95
CA ALA A 329 -23.45 3.26 10.00
C ALA A 329 -22.84 3.29 11.40
N ALA A 330 -21.89 2.39 11.69
CA ALA A 330 -21.18 2.39 12.97
C ALA A 330 -20.35 3.66 13.16
N PHE A 331 -19.66 4.15 12.13
CA PHE A 331 -18.90 5.40 12.20
C PHE A 331 -19.77 6.65 12.30
N VAL A 332 -20.89 6.71 11.57
CA VAL A 332 -21.87 7.80 11.71
C VAL A 332 -22.38 7.86 13.15
N LYS A 333 -22.78 6.72 13.72
CA LYS A 333 -23.25 6.63 15.11
C LYS A 333 -22.16 6.97 16.13
N GLY A 334 -20.90 6.65 15.83
CA GLY A 334 -19.76 7.02 16.66
C GLY A 334 -19.59 8.54 16.75
N ARG A 335 -19.69 9.23 15.60
CA ARG A 335 -19.59 10.69 15.50
C ARG A 335 -20.68 11.43 16.28
N GLU A 336 -21.90 10.89 16.35
CA GLU A 336 -23.01 11.51 17.09
C GLU A 336 -22.83 11.49 18.63
N LYS A 337 -21.86 10.73 19.14
CA LYS A 337 -21.59 10.60 20.57
C LYS A 337 -20.45 11.48 21.07
N GLU A 338 -19.72 12.11 20.16
CA GLU A 338 -18.61 13.05 20.44
C GLU A 338 -19.13 14.48 20.51
#